data_AF-K1WVI6-F1
#
_entry.id   AF-K1WVI6-F1
#
_cell.length_a   1.000
_cell.length_b   1.000
_cell.length_c   1.000
_cell.angle_alpha   90.00
_cell.angle_beta   90.00
_cell.angle_gamma   90.00
#
_symmetry.space_group_name_H-M   'P 1'
#
loop_
_entity.id
_entity.type
_entity.pdbx_description
1 polymer ?
#
loop_
_entity_poly.entity_id
_entity_poly.type
_entity_poly.pdbx_seq_one_letter_code
_entity_poly.pdbx_strand_id
1 'polypeptide(L)'
;MPSFAPDASVAILAIVRPADRPLEHYIMVTYPQLAIPAGTLDPHLNIRLTAQEIHEDIGPIPRADELVDMSGLVDQKGGDETRFVLWDRVLDRSDIEDMKVTMAEEGAVVRLLDPHSFTEKAKRDSKSQAAWDSYQYLRKTHRDVLPEVRRYRRS
;
A
#
# COMPACT_ATOMS: atom_id res chain seq x y z
N MET A 1 -7.35 -18.20 17.65
CA MET A 1 -7.27 -17.03 16.76
C MET A 1 -6.26 -16.07 17.36
N PRO A 2 -5.38 -15.40 16.59
CA PRO A 2 -4.54 -14.35 17.16
C PRO A 2 -5.46 -13.22 17.66
N SER A 3 -5.25 -12.79 18.91
CA SER A 3 -5.92 -11.64 19.49
C SER A 3 -5.13 -10.39 19.10
N PHE A 4 -5.79 -9.38 18.54
CA PHE A 4 -5.18 -8.09 18.21
C PHE A 4 -5.43 -7.09 19.34
N ALA A 5 -4.57 -6.07 19.50
CA ALA A 5 -4.89 -4.97 20.40
C ALA A 5 -6.11 -4.17 19.87
N PRO A 6 -6.92 -3.56 20.74
CA PRO A 6 -8.13 -2.81 20.36
C PRO A 6 -7.88 -1.62 19.42
N ASP A 7 -6.63 -1.19 19.30
CA ASP A 7 -6.13 -0.05 18.52
C ASP A 7 -5.20 -0.48 17.37
N ALA A 8 -5.13 -1.78 17.06
CA ALA A 8 -4.38 -2.27 15.91
C ALA A 8 -4.90 -1.60 14.63
N SER A 9 -3.97 -1.19 13.76
CA SER A 9 -4.32 -0.55 12.49
C SER A 9 -3.67 -1.27 11.32
N VAL A 10 -4.26 -1.14 10.13
CA VAL A 10 -3.72 -1.65 8.88
C VAL A 10 -3.40 -0.46 7.99
N ALA A 11 -2.22 -0.44 7.41
CA ALA A 11 -1.80 0.56 6.42
C ALA A 11 -1.38 -0.12 5.12
N ILE A 12 -1.71 0.51 4.00
CA ILE A 12 -1.55 -0.07 2.66
C ILE A 12 -0.56 0.76 1.86
N LEU A 13 0.55 0.14 1.51
CA LEU A 13 1.43 0.67 0.48
C LEU A 13 0.93 0.20 -0.89
N ALA A 14 0.18 1.05 -1.57
CA ALA A 14 -0.30 0.80 -2.92
C ALA A 14 0.67 1.39 -3.96
N ILE A 15 1.27 0.52 -4.77
CA ILE A 15 2.20 0.84 -5.85
C ILE A 15 1.57 0.41 -7.17
N VAL A 16 1.41 1.35 -8.10
CA VAL A 16 0.90 1.07 -9.45
C VAL A 16 1.94 1.44 -10.50
N ARG A 17 2.10 0.60 -11.51
CA ARG A 17 3.01 0.80 -12.64
C ARG A 17 2.22 0.75 -13.95
N PRO A 18 2.41 1.69 -14.87
CA PRO A 18 1.76 1.60 -16.17
C PRO A 18 2.42 0.51 -17.01
N ALA A 19 1.60 -0.31 -17.68
CA ALA A 19 2.07 -1.42 -18.50
C ALA A 19 2.99 -1.00 -19.66
N ASP A 20 2.80 0.22 -20.17
CA ASP A 20 3.57 0.79 -21.28
C ASP A 20 4.94 1.36 -20.87
N ARG A 21 5.17 1.59 -19.56
CA ARG A 21 6.42 2.12 -19.01
C ARG A 21 6.79 1.45 -17.69
N PRO A 22 7.48 0.29 -17.73
CA PRO A 22 7.72 -0.54 -16.55
C PRO A 22 8.64 0.10 -15.48
N LEU A 23 9.42 1.12 -15.84
CA LEU A 23 10.25 1.87 -14.89
C LEU A 23 9.47 2.96 -14.15
N GLU A 24 8.34 3.38 -14.72
CA GLU A 24 7.42 4.34 -14.11
C GLU A 24 6.62 3.63 -13.02
N HIS A 25 6.50 4.24 -11.85
CA HIS A 25 5.64 3.74 -10.79
C HIS A 25 5.16 4.88 -9.91
N TYR A 26 3.99 4.67 -9.33
CA TYR A 26 3.31 5.65 -8.50
C TYR A 26 2.92 5.01 -7.17
N ILE A 27 2.99 5.81 -6.11
CA ILE A 27 2.54 5.45 -4.78
C ILE A 27 1.27 6.20 -4.48
N MET A 28 0.24 5.47 -4.05
CA MET A 28 -1.02 6.03 -3.63
C MET A 28 -0.91 6.65 -2.22
N VAL A 29 -1.44 7.86 -2.07
CA VAL A 29 -1.52 8.58 -0.80
C VAL A 29 -2.87 9.30 -0.67
N THR A 30 -3.27 9.61 0.55
CA THR A 30 -4.46 10.42 0.86
C THR A 30 -4.05 11.87 1.17
N TYR A 31 -4.83 12.84 0.69
CA TYR A 31 -4.71 14.27 0.98
C TYR A 31 -5.81 14.71 1.96
N PRO A 32 -5.57 15.66 2.90
CA PRO A 32 -4.41 16.56 3.03
C PRO A 32 -3.17 16.01 3.74
N GLN A 33 -3.27 14.86 4.39
CA GLN A 33 -2.21 14.33 5.26
C GLN A 33 -0.96 13.91 4.47
N LEU A 34 -1.11 13.59 3.18
CA LEU A 34 -0.07 13.01 2.32
C LEU A 34 0.52 11.75 2.96
N ALA A 35 -0.34 10.89 3.49
CA ALA A 35 0.02 9.62 4.10
C ALA A 35 -0.51 8.46 3.25
N ILE A 36 0.07 7.27 3.41
CA ILE A 36 -0.52 6.07 2.82
C ILE A 36 -1.92 5.80 3.43
N PRO A 37 -2.86 5.19 2.67
CA PRO A 37 -4.14 4.77 3.22
C PRO A 37 -3.98 3.87 4.43
N ALA A 38 -4.74 4.13 5.48
CA ALA A 38 -4.74 3.34 6.70
C ALA A 38 -6.11 3.38 7.38
N GLY A 39 -6.43 2.31 8.12
CA GLY A 39 -7.69 2.16 8.85
C GLY A 39 -7.53 1.24 10.05
N THR A 40 -8.57 1.17 10.87
CA THR A 40 -8.60 0.30 12.05
C THR A 40 -8.72 -1.16 11.63
N LEU A 41 -7.96 -2.04 12.28
CA LEU A 41 -8.10 -3.48 12.08
C LEU A 41 -9.40 -3.95 12.72
N ASP A 42 -10.34 -4.44 11.90
CA ASP A 42 -11.51 -5.13 12.43
C ASP A 42 -11.06 -6.48 13.05
N PRO A 43 -11.32 -6.74 14.34
CA PRO A 43 -10.93 -7.98 15.00
C PRO A 43 -11.60 -9.24 14.41
N HIS A 44 -12.66 -9.08 13.62
CA HIS A 44 -13.38 -10.15 12.93
C HIS A 44 -12.84 -10.40 11.52
N LEU A 45 -12.01 -9.50 10.99
CA LEU A 45 -11.43 -9.62 9.65
C LEU A 45 -9.96 -10.03 9.73
N ASN A 46 -9.49 -10.62 8.63
CA ASN A 46 -8.04 -10.74 8.43
C ASN A 46 -7.49 -9.46 7.82
N ILE A 47 -6.18 -9.25 7.95
CA ILE A 47 -5.48 -8.03 7.51
C ILE A 47 -5.76 -7.71 6.02
N ARG A 48 -5.95 -8.74 5.18
CA ARG A 48 -6.22 -8.56 3.74
C ARG A 48 -7.65 -8.08 3.47
N LEU A 49 -8.63 -8.52 4.26
CA LEU A 49 -10.01 -8.06 4.15
C LEU A 49 -10.16 -6.62 4.65
N THR A 50 -9.53 -6.28 5.78
CA THR A 50 -9.47 -4.89 6.24
C THR A 50 -8.77 -3.99 5.22
N ALA A 51 -7.69 -4.48 4.61
CA ALA A 51 -7.01 -3.74 3.54
C ALA A 51 -7.89 -3.58 2.28
N GLN A 52 -8.79 -4.53 2.03
CA GLN A 52 -9.76 -4.41 0.95
C GLN A 52 -10.79 -3.32 1.25
N GLU A 53 -11.34 -3.29 2.47
CA GLU A 53 -12.29 -2.25 2.91
C GLU A 53 -11.67 -0.84 2.84
N ILE A 54 -10.44 -0.67 3.32
CA ILE A 54 -9.70 0.60 3.19
C ILE A 54 -9.54 0.99 1.71
N HIS A 55 -9.51 0.02 0.79
CA HIS A 55 -9.37 0.26 -0.64
C HIS A 55 -10.68 0.58 -1.37
N GLU A 56 -11.83 0.18 -0.83
CA GLU A 56 -13.15 0.35 -1.45
C GLU A 56 -13.46 1.83 -1.74
N ASP A 57 -12.93 2.72 -0.91
CA ASP A 57 -13.17 4.16 -1.02
C ASP A 57 -12.11 4.91 -1.85
N ILE A 58 -11.06 4.23 -2.32
CA ILE A 58 -9.85 4.92 -2.83
C ILE A 58 -9.37 4.44 -4.20
N GLY A 59 -10.02 3.46 -4.82
CA GLY A 59 -9.69 3.05 -6.18
C GLY A 59 -10.10 1.61 -6.50
N PRO A 60 -9.38 0.92 -7.42
CA PRO A 60 -9.65 -0.46 -7.75
C PRO A 60 -9.50 -1.34 -6.52
N ILE A 61 -10.53 -2.14 -6.24
CA ILE A 61 -10.55 -3.03 -5.08
C ILE A 61 -9.55 -4.18 -5.32
N PRO A 62 -8.47 -4.27 -4.55
CA PRO A 62 -7.52 -5.35 -4.66
C PRO A 62 -8.18 -6.65 -4.21
N ARG A 63 -7.94 -7.75 -4.91
CA ARG A 63 -8.36 -9.06 -4.38
C ARG A 63 -7.45 -9.44 -3.22
N ALA A 64 -7.99 -10.09 -2.20
CA ALA A 64 -7.23 -10.47 -1.01
C ALA A 64 -5.96 -11.28 -1.34
N ASP A 65 -5.94 -12.11 -2.39
CA ASP A 65 -4.78 -12.89 -2.84
C ASP A 65 -3.68 -12.05 -3.50
N GLU A 66 -4.00 -10.84 -3.94
CA GLU A 66 -3.07 -9.87 -4.54
C GLU A 66 -2.31 -9.05 -3.50
N LEU A 67 -2.77 -9.08 -2.25
CA LEU A 67 -2.20 -8.37 -1.12
C LEU A 67 -1.08 -9.19 -0.47
N VAL A 68 0.07 -8.54 -0.26
CA VAL A 68 1.22 -9.13 0.43
C VAL A 68 1.28 -8.56 1.84
N ASP A 69 1.16 -9.42 2.85
CA ASP A 69 1.37 -9.03 4.25
C ASP A 69 2.86 -8.81 4.51
N MET A 70 3.23 -7.57 4.81
CA MET A 70 4.60 -7.16 5.13
C MET A 70 4.85 -7.04 6.64
N SER A 71 3.85 -7.30 7.48
CA SER A 71 3.90 -7.01 8.92
C SER A 71 4.98 -7.79 9.67
N GLY A 72 5.38 -8.96 9.16
CA GLY A 72 6.47 -9.76 9.73
C GLY A 72 7.87 -9.28 9.34
N LEU A 73 7.98 -8.26 8.48
CA LEU A 73 9.23 -7.75 7.93
C LEU A 73 9.58 -6.36 8.45
N VAL A 74 8.62 -5.70 9.11
CA VAL A 74 8.82 -4.40 9.73
C VAL A 74 9.37 -4.67 11.13
N ASP A 75 10.61 -4.26 11.38
CA ASP A 75 11.11 -4.16 12.75
C ASP A 75 10.29 -3.06 13.42
N GLN A 76 9.32 -3.42 14.26
CA GLN A 76 8.36 -2.51 14.90
C GLN A 76 9.08 -1.63 15.93
N LYS A 77 9.96 -0.75 15.47
CA LYS A 77 10.57 0.30 16.30
C LYS A 77 9.60 1.47 16.39
N GLY A 78 8.52 1.26 17.14
CA GLY A 78 7.64 2.34 17.56
C GLY A 78 6.20 1.91 17.75
N GLY A 79 5.87 1.50 18.97
CA GLY A 79 4.63 1.82 19.72
C GLY A 79 3.25 1.44 19.17
N ASP A 80 2.99 1.55 17.87
CA ASP A 80 1.71 1.28 17.25
C ASP A 80 1.72 -0.12 16.63
N GLU A 81 0.74 -0.96 16.98
CA GLU A 81 0.48 -2.24 16.32
C GLU A 81 -0.06 -2.03 14.88
N THR A 82 0.69 -1.31 14.04
CA THR A 82 0.34 -1.10 12.64
C THR A 82 0.85 -2.27 11.80
N ARG A 83 -0.08 -2.94 11.14
CA ARG A 83 0.16 -3.98 10.15
C ARG A 83 0.28 -3.35 8.78
N PHE A 84 1.23 -3.83 7.99
CA PHE A 84 1.51 -3.26 6.67
C PHE A 84 1.17 -4.26 5.58
N VAL A 85 0.45 -3.78 4.57
CA VAL A 85 0.09 -4.56 3.39
C VAL A 85 0.64 -3.86 2.16
N LEU A 86 1.17 -4.64 1.22
CA LEU A 86 1.59 -4.17 -0.10
C LEU A 86 0.58 -4.61 -1.14
N TRP A 87 0.16 -3.65 -1.96
CA TRP A 87 -0.51 -3.90 -3.23
C TRP A 87 0.37 -3.35 -4.35
N ASP A 88 1.05 -4.22 -5.10
CA ASP A 88 1.92 -3.84 -6.21
C ASP A 88 1.33 -4.37 -7.52
N ARG A 89 0.97 -3.47 -8.44
CA ARG A 89 0.27 -3.80 -9.68
C ARG A 89 0.83 -3.13 -10.90
N VAL A 90 0.73 -3.86 -12.02
CA VAL A 90 0.83 -3.28 -13.36
C VAL A 90 -0.59 -3.11 -13.89
N LEU A 91 -0.95 -1.88 -14.25
CA LEU A 91 -2.27 -1.47 -14.74
C LEU A 91 -2.13 -0.76 -16.09
N ASP A 92 -3.24 -0.61 -16.81
CA ASP A 92 -3.27 0.23 -18.01
C ASP A 92 -3.11 1.71 -17.64
N ARG A 93 -2.53 2.50 -18.55
CA ARG A 93 -2.29 3.93 -18.30
C ARG A 93 -3.60 4.68 -18.05
N SER A 94 -4.67 4.33 -18.76
CA SER A 94 -6.00 4.92 -18.54
C SER A 94 -6.46 4.75 -17.10
N ASP A 95 -6.36 3.53 -16.56
CA ASP A 95 -6.80 3.22 -15.20
C ASP A 95 -6.00 4.02 -14.16
N ILE A 96 -4.70 4.18 -14.39
CA ILE A 96 -3.83 4.98 -13.52
C ILE A 96 -4.21 6.47 -13.58
N GLU A 97 -4.52 7.01 -14.76
CA GLU A 97 -4.97 8.41 -14.88
C GLU A 97 -6.32 8.62 -14.18
N ASP A 98 -7.25 7.67 -14.29
CA ASP A 98 -8.56 7.72 -13.61
C ASP A 98 -8.40 7.70 -12.08
N MET A 99 -7.39 6.99 -11.56
CA MET A 99 -7.06 6.93 -10.14
C MET A 99 -6.38 8.20 -9.59
N LYS A 100 -5.80 9.06 -10.43
CA LYS A 100 -5.01 10.23 -9.95
C LYS A 100 -5.86 11.25 -9.20
N VAL A 101 -7.17 11.27 -9.44
CA VAL A 101 -8.11 12.22 -8.85
C VAL A 101 -9.39 11.48 -8.47
N THR A 102 -9.30 10.61 -7.47
CA THR A 102 -10.49 9.99 -6.86
C THR A 102 -10.76 10.64 -5.51
N MET A 103 -12.00 11.06 -5.29
CA MET A 103 -12.46 11.48 -3.97
C MET A 103 -12.82 10.25 -3.16
N ALA A 104 -12.26 10.13 -1.95
CA ALA A 104 -12.67 9.14 -0.98
C ALA A 104 -13.93 9.60 -0.23
N GLU A 105 -14.69 8.66 0.32
CA GLU A 105 -15.98 8.93 0.99
C GLU A 105 -15.86 9.91 2.17
N GLU A 106 -14.73 9.90 2.88
CA GLU A 106 -14.46 10.81 4.02
C GLU A 106 -13.95 12.20 3.59
N GLY A 107 -14.04 12.56 2.31
CA GLY A 107 -13.58 13.84 1.78
C GLY A 107 -12.06 13.96 1.61
N ALA A 108 -11.32 12.87 1.86
CA ALA A 108 -9.92 12.76 1.49
C ALA A 108 -9.78 12.62 -0.03
N VAL A 109 -8.72 13.18 -0.62
CA VAL A 109 -8.45 13.01 -2.06
C VAL A 109 -7.31 12.02 -2.23
N VAL A 110 -7.55 10.97 -3.00
CA VAL A 110 -6.51 10.02 -3.38
C VAL A 110 -5.63 10.67 -4.44
N ARG A 111 -4.31 10.58 -4.23
CA ARG A 111 -3.31 11.06 -5.17
C ARG A 111 -2.28 9.99 -5.43
N LEU A 112 -1.79 9.98 -6.66
CA LEU A 112 -0.64 9.17 -7.05
C LEU A 112 0.61 10.06 -7.10
N LEU A 113 1.61 9.72 -6.29
CA LEU A 113 2.91 10.39 -6.25
C LEU A 113 3.97 9.53 -6.91
N ASP A 114 4.89 10.14 -7.64
CA ASP A 114 6.14 9.45 -8.01
C ASP A 114 7.01 9.19 -6.75
N PRO A 115 7.99 8.28 -6.81
CA PRO A 115 8.78 7.86 -5.65
C PRO A 115 9.60 8.99 -5.02
N HIS A 116 10.03 9.95 -5.84
CA HIS A 116 10.78 11.11 -5.37
C HIS A 116 9.85 12.04 -4.60
N SER A 117 8.69 12.39 -5.17
CA SER A 117 7.66 13.17 -4.48
C SER A 117 7.16 12.49 -3.19
N PHE A 118 6.96 11.18 -3.20
CA PHE A 118 6.57 10.41 -2.01
C PHE A 118 7.64 10.51 -0.91
N THR A 119 8.92 10.37 -1.31
CA THR A 119 10.05 10.46 -0.37
C THR A 119 10.18 11.86 0.24
N GLU A 120 9.90 12.91 -0.53
CA GLU A 120 9.97 14.29 -0.06
C GLU A 120 8.79 14.66 0.87
N LYS A 121 7.59 14.17 0.53
CA LYS A 121 6.33 14.66 1.12
C LYS A 121 5.74 13.71 2.15
N ALA A 122 5.60 12.43 1.81
CA ALA A 122 4.85 11.45 2.59
C ALA A 122 5.67 10.76 3.67
N LYS A 123 7.00 10.67 3.51
CA LYS A 123 7.91 10.11 4.53
C LYS A 123 7.95 10.85 5.87
N ARG A 124 7.31 12.01 5.96
CA ARG A 124 7.13 12.72 7.23
C ARG A 124 6.14 11.99 8.16
N ASP A 125 5.27 11.17 7.59
CA ASP A 125 4.41 10.24 8.31
C ASP A 125 5.18 8.95 8.63
N SER A 126 5.13 8.52 9.90
CA SER A 126 5.89 7.37 10.40
C SER A 126 5.45 6.06 9.74
N LYS A 127 4.16 5.89 9.47
CA LYS A 127 3.60 4.69 8.82
C LYS A 127 4.06 4.61 7.36
N SER A 128 3.98 5.73 6.64
CA SER A 128 4.43 5.87 5.25
C SER A 128 5.93 5.57 5.12
N GLN A 129 6.77 6.08 6.04
CA GLN A 129 8.20 5.79 6.09
C GLN A 129 8.46 4.29 6.35
N ALA A 130 7.83 3.72 7.39
CA ALA A 130 8.03 2.31 7.75
C ALA A 130 7.60 1.35 6.62
N ALA A 131 6.47 1.61 5.99
CA ALA A 131 5.99 0.82 4.85
C ALA A 131 6.97 0.88 3.68
N TRP A 132 7.47 2.08 3.36
CA TRP A 132 8.41 2.26 2.26
C TRP A 132 9.76 1.57 2.50
N ASP A 133 10.32 1.69 3.70
CA ASP A 133 11.58 1.03 4.04
C ASP A 133 11.44 -0.50 3.98
N SER A 134 10.29 -1.03 4.41
CA SER A 134 9.97 -2.46 4.33
C SER A 134 9.89 -2.95 2.89
N TYR A 135 9.23 -2.18 2.02
CA TYR A 135 9.21 -2.47 0.59
C TYR A 135 10.60 -2.41 -0.05
N GLN A 136 11.42 -1.40 0.29
CA GLN A 136 12.79 -1.31 -0.21
C GLN A 136 13.67 -2.46 0.27
N TYR A 137 13.48 -2.92 1.51
CA TYR A 137 14.13 -4.11 2.04
C TYR A 137 13.73 -5.34 1.22
N LEU A 138 12.43 -5.61 1.07
CA LEU A 138 11.89 -6.70 0.26
C LEU A 138 12.46 -6.72 -1.16
N ARG A 139 12.53 -5.56 -1.81
CA ARG A 139 13.07 -5.44 -3.17
C ARG A 139 14.55 -5.79 -3.26
N LYS A 140 15.30 -5.66 -2.16
CA LYS A 140 16.72 -6.00 -2.06
C LYS A 140 16.94 -7.46 -1.67
N THR A 141 16.18 -7.99 -0.71
CA THR A 141 16.44 -9.30 -0.06
C THR A 141 15.53 -10.43 -0.53
N HIS A 142 14.29 -10.13 -0.93
CA HIS A 142 13.23 -11.11 -1.19
C HIS A 142 12.42 -10.74 -2.44
N ARG A 143 13.13 -10.57 -3.57
CA ARG A 143 12.53 -10.20 -4.86
C ARG A 143 11.40 -11.13 -5.27
N ASP A 144 11.53 -12.43 -5.01
CA ASP A 144 10.56 -13.47 -5.36
C ASP A 144 9.20 -13.37 -4.65
N VAL A 145 9.14 -12.61 -3.56
CA VAL A 145 7.90 -12.34 -2.81
C VAL A 145 7.11 -11.20 -3.46
N LEU A 146 7.76 -10.33 -4.23
CA LEU A 146 7.11 -9.19 -4.88
C LEU A 146 6.30 -9.64 -6.12
N PRO A 147 5.07 -9.14 -6.29
CA PRO A 147 4.22 -9.47 -7.44
C PRO A 147 4.88 -9.21 -8.81
N GLU A 148 5.69 -8.13 -8.91
CA GLU A 148 6.46 -7.77 -10.10
C GLU A 148 7.32 -8.95 -10.60
N VAL A 149 8.01 -9.62 -9.69
CA VAL A 149 8.96 -10.70 -10.00
C VAL A 149 8.25 -12.02 -10.29
N ARG A 150 7.07 -12.23 -9.70
CA ARG A 150 6.23 -13.41 -10.00
C ARG A 150 5.74 -13.43 -11.45
N ARG A 151 5.44 -12.27 -12.04
CA ARG A 151 5.00 -12.19 -13.46
C ARG A 151 6.13 -12.53 -14.44
N TYR A 152 7.37 -12.11 -14.17
CA TYR A 152 8.52 -12.42 -15.05
C TYR A 152 9.01 -13.88 -14.98
N ARG A 153 8.57 -14.68 -14.01
CA ARG A 153 8.92 -16.11 -13.90
C ARG A 153 7.93 -17.05 -14.59
N ARG A 154 6.83 -16.55 -15.16
CA ARG A 154 5.81 -17.35 -15.85
C ARG A 154 5.73 -17.11 -17.37
N SER A 155 6.67 -16.36 -17.95
CA SER A 155 6.92 -16.28 -19.39
C SER A 155 8.14 -17.11 -19.76
#